data_AF-A0A497KHN0-F1
#
_entry.id   AF-A0A497KHN0-F1
#
_cell.length_a   1.000
_cell.length_b   1.000
_cell.length_c   1.000
_cell.angle_alpha   90.00
_cell.angle_beta   90.00
_cell.angle_gamma   90.00
#
_symmetry.space_group_name_H-M   'P 1'
#
loop_
_entity.id
_entity.type
_entity.pdbx_description
1 polymer ?
#
loop_
_entity_poly.entity_id
_entity_poly.type
_entity_poly.pdbx_seq_one_letter_code
_entity_poly.pdbx_strand_id
1 'polypeptide(L)' 'MKILSGNICGGEREYTRWGAGELLKRDAVDILQMDVTWAGEITKMRKICALASAKGIPVIPHAGWTEPAQCITFSQPQ' A
#
# COMPACT_ATOMS: atom_id res chain seq x y z
N MET A 1 6.95 15.59 0.20
CA MET A 1 6.42 16.97 0.34
C MET A 1 5.06 17.02 -0.35
N LYS A 2 3.98 16.88 0.41
CA LYS A 2 2.59 17.01 -0.07
C LYS A 2 2.33 18.49 -0.36
N ILE A 3 1.93 18.81 -1.59
CA ILE A 3 1.88 20.20 -2.09
C ILE A 3 0.47 20.80 -2.12
N LEU A 4 -0.59 20.06 -1.74
CA LEU A 4 -1.99 20.51 -1.87
C LEU A 4 -2.90 19.95 -0.77
N SER A 5 -4.08 20.57 -0.58
CA SER A 5 -5.09 20.30 0.44
C SER A 5 -5.88 18.98 0.28
N GLY A 6 -5.49 18.11 -0.65
CA GLY A 6 -6.19 16.85 -0.97
C GLY A 6 -5.32 15.63 -0.69
N ASN A 7 -5.98 14.49 -0.46
CA ASN A 7 -5.29 13.21 -0.22
C ASN A 7 -4.53 12.78 -1.48
N ILE A 8 -3.23 12.49 -1.32
CA ILE A 8 -2.40 11.88 -2.34
C ILE A 8 -2.49 10.36 -2.20
N CYS A 9 -2.98 9.68 -3.24
CA CYS A 9 -3.06 8.23 -3.28
C CYS A 9 -2.10 7.70 -4.33
N GLY A 10 -1.42 6.58 -4.07
CA GLY A 10 -0.51 5.99 -5.06
C GLY A 10 0.29 4.80 -4.56
N GLY A 11 1.21 4.31 -5.41
CA GLY A 11 2.04 3.13 -5.14
C GLY A 11 1.72 1.91 -6.02
N GLU A 12 0.75 2.01 -6.93
CA GLU A 12 0.36 0.90 -7.84
C GLU A 12 1.50 0.37 -8.71
N ARG A 13 2.46 1.23 -9.09
CA ARG A 13 3.66 0.90 -9.88
C ARG A 13 4.92 0.77 -9.03
N GLU A 14 4.78 0.66 -7.72
CA GLU A 14 5.90 0.46 -6.81
C GLU A 14 6.06 -1.03 -6.48
N TYR A 15 7.28 -1.44 -6.15
CA TYR A 15 7.60 -2.86 -5.99
C TYR A 15 8.18 -3.16 -4.62
N THR A 16 7.85 -4.36 -4.12
CA THR A 16 8.36 -4.89 -2.85
C THR A 16 8.04 -4.03 -1.62
N ARG A 17 8.37 -4.54 -0.43
CA ARG A 17 8.23 -3.75 0.81
C ARG A 17 9.21 -2.60 0.93
N TRP A 18 10.28 -2.60 0.15
CA TRP A 18 11.32 -1.58 0.24
C TRP A 18 10.89 -0.30 -0.49
N GLY A 19 10.31 -0.44 -1.69
CA GLY A 19 9.68 0.65 -2.42
C GLY A 19 8.53 1.27 -1.64
N ALA A 20 7.60 0.43 -1.14
CA ALA A 20 6.54 0.88 -0.24
C ALA A 20 7.09 1.60 1.00
N GLY A 21 8.18 1.08 1.58
CA GLY A 21 8.87 1.69 2.72
C GLY A 21 9.40 3.09 2.42
N GLU A 22 9.92 3.34 1.21
CA GLU A 22 10.38 4.68 0.81
C GLU A 22 9.21 5.67 0.65
N LEU A 23 8.09 5.24 0.05
CA LEU A 23 6.87 6.06 -0.02
C LEU A 23 6.38 6.45 1.37
N LEU A 24 6.33 5.48 2.28
CA LEU A 24 5.93 5.68 3.66
C LEU A 24 6.91 6.59 4.41
N LYS A 25 8.23 6.40 4.28
CA LYS A 25 9.25 7.22 4.97
C LYS A 25 9.21 8.69 4.55
N ARG A 26 8.86 8.97 3.30
CA ARG A 26 8.83 10.33 2.73
C ARG A 26 7.50 11.03 2.89
N ASP A 27 6.54 10.39 3.58
CA ASP A 27 5.14 10.79 3.67
C ASP A 27 4.59 11.15 2.27
N ALA A 28 4.91 10.32 1.28
CA ALA A 28 4.62 10.58 -0.13
C ALA A 28 3.14 10.35 -0.49
N VAL A 29 2.44 9.55 0.32
CA VAL A 29 1.02 9.21 0.13
C VAL A 29 0.24 9.34 1.44
N ASP A 30 -1.05 9.61 1.32
CA ASP A 30 -2.08 9.50 2.36
C ASP A 30 -2.77 8.13 2.32
N ILE A 31 -2.85 7.52 1.15
CA ILE A 31 -3.39 6.18 0.93
C ILE A 31 -2.42 5.38 0.07
N LEU A 32 -1.98 4.23 0.56
CA LEU A 32 -1.06 3.36 -0.16
C LEU A 32 -1.83 2.36 -1.03
N GLN A 33 -1.50 2.29 -2.32
CA GLN A 33 -2.24 1.51 -3.32
C GLN A 33 -1.38 0.49 -4.05
N MET A 34 -0.48 -0.19 -3.34
CA MET A 34 0.37 -1.24 -3.93
C MET A 34 -0.49 -2.31 -4.62
N ASP A 35 -0.10 -2.71 -5.82
CA ASP A 35 -0.71 -3.87 -6.50
C ASP A 35 -0.19 -5.17 -5.86
N VAL A 36 -1.10 -6.08 -5.49
CA VAL A 36 -0.71 -7.31 -4.77
C VAL A 36 0.22 -8.18 -5.62
N THR A 37 -0.01 -8.26 -6.93
CA THR A 37 0.78 -9.10 -7.84
C THR A 37 2.17 -8.53 -8.07
N TRP A 38 2.30 -7.20 -8.10
CA TRP A 38 3.58 -6.53 -8.35
C TRP A 38 4.40 -6.31 -7.07
N ALA A 39 3.73 -6.17 -5.93
CA ALA A 39 4.38 -6.07 -4.63
C ALA A 39 5.08 -7.37 -4.19
N GLY A 40 4.81 -8.48 -4.88
CA GLY A 40 5.36 -9.80 -4.60
C GLY A 40 4.38 -10.75 -3.92
N GLU A 41 3.11 -10.70 -4.32
CA GLU A 41 2.02 -11.54 -3.84
C GLU A 41 1.61 -11.32 -2.38
N ILE A 42 0.61 -12.09 -1.93
CA ILE A 42 -0.04 -11.99 -0.63
C ILE A 42 0.96 -11.94 0.54
N THR A 43 1.99 -12.80 0.55
CA THR A 43 2.97 -12.86 1.65
C THR A 43 3.76 -11.56 1.78
N LYS A 44 4.16 -10.94 0.67
CA LYS A 44 4.91 -9.68 0.71
C LYS A 44 3.96 -8.52 0.99
N MET A 45 2.76 -8.55 0.44
CA MET A 45 1.73 -7.55 0.68
C MET A 45 1.33 -7.45 2.16
N ARG A 46 1.18 -8.57 2.88
CA ARG A 46 0.95 -8.55 4.34
C ARG A 46 2.03 -7.79 5.13
N LYS A 47 3.29 -7.88 4.69
CA LYS A 47 4.39 -7.12 5.32
C LYS A 47 4.28 -5.63 5.03
N ILE A 48 3.84 -5.27 3.83
CA ILE A 48 3.58 -3.88 3.45
C ILE A 48 2.43 -3.30 4.29
N CYS A 49 1.33 -4.05 4.44
CA CYS A 49 0.21 -3.66 5.29
C CYS A 49 0.65 -3.41 6.74
N ALA A 50 1.52 -4.27 7.30
CA ALA A 50 2.07 -4.06 8.63
C ALA A 50 2.91 -2.77 8.73
N LEU A 51 3.71 -2.45 7.71
CA LEU A 51 4.49 -1.20 7.66
C LEU A 51 3.59 0.03 7.58
N ALA A 52 2.54 -0.02 6.76
CA ALA A 52 1.59 1.08 6.59
C ALA A 52 0.74 1.29 7.87
N SER A 53 0.29 0.19 8.49
CA SER A 53 -0.45 0.20 9.76
C SER A 53 0.37 0.83 10.89
N ALA A 54 1.67 0.54 10.98
CA ALA A 54 2.57 1.16 11.94
C ALA A 54 2.69 2.70 11.79
N LYS A 55 2.31 3.24 10.62
CA LYS A 55 2.26 4.67 10.33
C LYS A 55 0.84 5.26 10.34
N GLY A 56 -0.19 4.46 10.60
CA GLY A 56 -1.59 4.89 10.48
C GLY A 56 -2.00 5.24 9.04
N ILE A 57 -1.30 4.70 8.03
CA ILE A 57 -1.62 4.93 6.62
C ILE A 57 -2.49 3.77 6.11
N PRO A 58 -3.71 4.04 5.60
CA PRO A 58 -4.57 3.01 5.04
C PRO A 58 -3.98 2.42 3.76
N VAL A 59 -4.26 1.13 3.54
CA VAL A 59 -3.87 0.40 2.33
C VAL A 59 -5.13 0.02 1.56
N ILE A 60 -5.25 0.51 0.32
CA ILE A 60 -6.32 0.17 -0.61
C ILE A 60 -5.65 -0.39 -1.87
N PRO A 61 -5.48 -1.72 -1.98
CA PRO A 61 -4.70 -2.32 -3.06
C PRO A 61 -5.22 -1.92 -4.44
N HIS A 62 -4.32 -1.66 -5.39
CA HIS A 62 -4.68 -1.49 -6.79
C HIS A 62 -5.25 -2.80 -7.35
N ALA A 63 -6.30 -2.70 -8.18
CA ALA A 63 -7.07 -3.83 -8.66
C ALA A 63 -6.49 -4.46 -9.94
N GLY A 64 -5.17 -4.72 -9.99
CA GLY A 64 -4.57 -5.49 -11.10
C GLY A 64 -5.02 -6.96 -11.09
N TRP A 65 -5.32 -7.49 -9.91
CA TRP A 65 -6.04 -8.75 -9.73
C TRP A 65 -6.93 -8.68 -8.49
N THR A 66 -8.25 -8.79 -8.68
CA THR A 66 -9.25 -8.47 -7.66
C THR A 66 -9.26 -9.47 -6.49
N GLU A 67 -9.15 -10.76 -6.76
CA GLU A 67 -9.23 -11.82 -5.76
C GLU A 67 -8.13 -11.70 -4.68
N PRO A 68 -6.82 -11.61 -5.02
CA PRO A 68 -5.79 -11.43 -3.99
C PRO A 68 -5.91 -10.07 -3.27
N ALA A 69 -6.36 -9.01 -3.96
CA ALA A 69 -6.63 -7.70 -3.35
C ALA A 69 -7.75 -7.75 -2.31
N GLN A 70 -8.82 -8.51 -2.57
CA GLN A 70 -9.90 -8.74 -1.60
C GLN A 70 -9.40 -9.53 -0.39
N CYS A 71 -8.66 -10.62 -0.60
CA CYS A 71 -8.08 -11.39 0.50
C CYS A 71 -7.21 -10.53 1.42
N ILE A 72 -6.41 -9.61 0.86
CA ILE A 72 -5.64 -8.65 1.65
C ILE A 72 -6.58 -7.69 2.39
N THR A 73 -7.46 -6.99 1.67
CA THR A 73 -8.36 -5.97 2.24
C THR A 73 -9.19 -6.49 3.41
N PHE A 74 -9.80 -7.67 3.28
CA PHE A 74 -10.65 -8.26 4.32
C PHE A 74 -9.87 -8.90 5.48
N SER A 75 -8.56 -9.09 5.36
CA SER A 75 -7.73 -9.71 6.40
C SER A 75 -6.87 -8.72 7.20
N GLN A 76 -6.87 -7.44 6.82
CA GLN A 76 -6.11 -6.42 7.53
C GLN A 76 -6.94 -5.76 8.65
N PRO A 77 -6.28 -5.29 9.73
CA PRO A 77 -6.93 -4.45 10.72
C PRO A 77 -7.38 -3.12 10.09
N GLN A 78 -8.54 -2.63 10.53
CA GLN A 78 -9.14 -1.37 10.10
C GLN A 78 -8.47 -0.18 10.78
#